data_AF-A0A183HY52-F1
#
_entry.id   AF-A0A183HY52-F1
#
_cell.length_a   1.000
_cell.length_b   1.000
_cell.length_c   1.000
_cell.angle_alpha   90.00
_cell.angle_beta   90.00
_cell.angle_gamma   90.00
#
_symmetry.space_group_name_H-M   'P 1'
#
loop_
_entity.id
_entity.type
_entity.pdbx_description
1 polymer ?
#
loop_
_entity_poly.entity_id
_entity_poly.type
_entity_poly.pdbx_seq_one_letter_code
_entity_poly.pdbx_strand_id
1 'polypeptide(L)'
;MLSISEFMRWTGITIFEIWLHAIGLLIFSVLVVLKTEVYSNLTYWHIFTPLFIATILNLYFLFIVLVRAIVEEKQCKDPILKHAFSWLRLVMIGIFEALLCYKMNGDLEDGQVAVQSSYGIVFMPIWVLMAALCFQAFLLL
;
A
#
# COMPACT_ATOMS: atom_id res chain seq x y z
N MET A 1 -1.90 -25.18 -6.39
CA MET A 1 -2.73 -23.95 -6.35
C MET A 1 -2.47 -23.33 -4.99
N LEU A 2 -1.95 -22.10 -4.94
CA LEU A 2 -1.79 -21.38 -3.67
C LEU A 2 -3.17 -21.13 -3.09
N SER A 3 -3.45 -21.64 -1.89
CA SER A 3 -4.70 -21.32 -1.21
C SER A 3 -4.62 -19.92 -0.58
N ILE A 4 -5.77 -19.27 -0.38
CA ILE A 4 -5.82 -17.96 0.30
C ILE A 4 -5.22 -18.07 1.72
N SER A 5 -5.39 -19.22 2.39
CA SER A 5 -4.80 -19.43 3.72
C SER A 5 -3.28 -19.54 3.70
N GLU A 6 -2.70 -20.13 2.65
CA GLU A 6 -1.25 -20.16 2.46
C GLU A 6 -0.68 -18.77 2.17
N PHE A 7 -1.36 -18.00 1.33
CA PHE A 7 -0.97 -16.62 1.01
C PHE A 7 -1.01 -15.71 2.26
N MET A 8 -2.08 -15.81 3.05
CA MET A 8 -2.19 -15.07 4.32
C MET A 8 -1.11 -15.48 5.32
N ARG A 9 -0.78 -16.77 5.40
CA ARG A 9 0.28 -17.27 6.29
C ARG A 9 1.66 -16.72 5.90
N TRP A 10 1.95 -16.62 4.62
CA TRP A 10 3.25 -16.14 4.13
C TRP A 10 3.40 -14.64 4.24
N THR A 11 2.36 -13.89 3.86
CA THR A 11 2.40 -12.42 3.82
C THR A 11 2.05 -11.75 5.14
N GLY A 12 1.32 -12.45 6.03
CA GLY A 12 0.77 -11.86 7.24
C GLY A 12 -0.32 -10.82 6.97
N ILE A 13 -0.91 -10.84 5.77
CA ILE A 13 -1.97 -9.93 5.35
C ILE A 13 -3.33 -10.50 5.75
N THR A 14 -4.21 -9.65 6.26
CA THR A 14 -5.58 -9.98 6.63
C THR A 14 -6.52 -9.93 5.42
N ILE A 15 -7.60 -10.72 5.45
CA ILE A 15 -8.67 -10.66 4.44
C ILE A 15 -9.25 -9.25 4.33
N PHE A 16 -9.36 -8.55 5.47
CA PHE A 16 -9.87 -7.18 5.54
C PHE A 16 -9.00 -6.21 4.74
N GLU A 17 -7.67 -6.25 4.91
CA GLU A 17 -6.74 -5.41 4.15
C GLU A 17 -6.87 -5.64 2.63
N ILE A 18 -6.97 -6.90 2.21
CA ILE A 18 -7.13 -7.28 0.79
C ILE A 18 -8.43 -6.71 0.24
N TRP A 19 -9.53 -6.89 0.98
CA TRP A 19 -10.85 -6.44 0.56
C TRP A 19 -10.93 -4.91 0.47
N LEU A 20 -10.31 -4.21 1.43
CA LEU A 20 -10.28 -2.75 1.45
C LEU A 20 -9.47 -2.18 0.28
N HIS A 21 -8.29 -2.75 -0.01
CA HIS A 21 -7.51 -2.35 -1.18
C HIS A 21 -8.20 -2.71 -2.50
N ALA A 22 -8.92 -3.84 -2.57
CA ALA A 22 -9.70 -4.21 -3.76
C ALA A 22 -10.81 -3.19 -4.06
N ILE A 23 -11.52 -2.72 -3.03
CA ILE A 23 -12.52 -1.65 -3.18
C ILE A 23 -11.86 -0.34 -3.59
N GLY A 24 -10.75 0.03 -2.94
CA GLY A 24 -9.99 1.23 -3.27
C GLY A 24 -9.53 1.24 -4.73
N LEU A 25 -9.01 0.10 -5.23
CA LEU A 25 -8.59 -0.09 -6.62
C LEU A 25 -9.76 -0.03 -7.59
N LEU A 26 -10.92 -0.61 -7.24
CA LEU A 26 -12.12 -0.54 -8.08
C LEU A 26 -12.57 0.91 -8.24
N ILE A 27 -12.71 1.64 -7.14
CA ILE A 27 -13.10 3.07 -7.17
C ILE A 27 -12.06 3.87 -7.96
N PHE A 28 -10.77 3.69 -7.69
CA PHE A 28 -9.69 4.33 -8.45
C PHE A 28 -9.81 4.07 -9.96
N SER A 29 -10.04 2.82 -10.37
CA SER A 29 -10.15 2.47 -11.79
C SER A 29 -11.30 3.21 -12.49
N VAL A 30 -12.44 3.35 -11.80
CA VAL A 30 -13.60 4.10 -12.30
C VAL A 30 -13.27 5.60 -12.39
N LEU A 31 -12.60 6.17 -11.38
CA LEU A 31 -12.21 7.59 -11.39
C LEU A 31 -11.19 7.91 -12.48
N VAL A 32 -10.25 7.01 -12.75
CA VAL A 32 -9.27 7.17 -13.85
C VAL A 32 -9.99 7.24 -15.18
N VAL A 33 -10.90 6.29 -15.48
CA VAL A 33 -11.68 6.28 -16.72
C VAL A 33 -12.56 7.54 -16.83
N LEU A 34 -13.17 7.96 -15.72
CA LEU A 34 -13.98 9.17 -15.70
C LEU A 34 -13.17 10.42 -16.02
N LYS A 35 -11.92 10.52 -15.54
CA LYS A 35 -11.02 11.64 -15.87
C LYS A 35 -10.61 11.63 -17.34
N THR A 36 -10.29 10.47 -17.90
CA THR A 36 -9.81 10.36 -19.28
C THR A 36 -10.91 10.62 -20.32
N GLU A 37 -12.14 10.18 -20.06
CA GLU A 37 -13.22 10.21 -21.06
C GLU A 37 -14.24 11.33 -20.85
N VAL A 38 -14.49 11.76 -19.59
CA VAL A 38 -15.65 12.62 -19.27
C VAL A 38 -15.27 13.94 -18.59
N TYR A 39 -14.39 13.91 -17.59
CA TYR A 39 -14.08 15.06 -16.71
C TYR A 39 -12.57 15.34 -16.62
N SER A 40 -12.04 16.15 -17.54
CA SER A 40 -10.61 16.48 -17.59
C SER A 40 -10.12 17.42 -16.48
N ASN A 41 -11.00 18.09 -15.73
CA ASN A 41 -10.63 19.09 -14.72
C ASN A 41 -10.29 18.50 -13.33
N LEU A 42 -10.47 17.20 -13.11
CA LEU A 42 -10.13 16.57 -11.84
C LEU A 42 -8.62 16.39 -11.73
N THR A 43 -7.97 16.88 -10.67
CA THR A 43 -6.53 16.66 -10.49
C THR A 43 -6.23 15.20 -10.15
N TYR A 44 -5.06 14.68 -10.51
CA TYR A 44 -4.70 13.28 -10.20
C TYR A 44 -4.71 12.99 -8.70
N TRP A 45 -4.44 13.98 -7.85
CA TRP A 45 -4.61 13.89 -6.40
C TRP A 45 -6.02 13.43 -5.98
N HIS A 46 -7.08 13.91 -6.65
CA HIS A 46 -8.45 13.49 -6.33
C HIS A 46 -8.70 12.05 -6.72
N ILE A 47 -8.11 11.60 -7.84
CA ILE A 47 -8.25 10.23 -8.36
C ILE A 47 -7.58 9.21 -7.43
N PHE A 48 -6.44 9.56 -6.84
CA PHE A 48 -5.72 8.70 -5.90
C PHE A 48 -6.31 8.68 -4.48
N THR A 49 -7.18 9.63 -4.13
CA THR A 49 -7.88 9.69 -2.83
C THR A 49 -8.44 8.34 -2.33
N PRO A 50 -9.22 7.56 -3.11
CA PRO A 50 -9.73 6.26 -2.66
C PRO A 50 -8.63 5.26 -2.25
N LEU A 51 -7.47 5.26 -2.92
CA LEU A 51 -6.33 4.42 -2.56
C LEU A 51 -5.70 4.89 -1.25
N PHE A 52 -5.45 6.19 -1.11
CA PHE A 52 -4.92 6.76 0.13
C PHE A 52 -5.83 6.51 1.33
N ILE A 53 -7.14 6.64 1.16
CA ILE A 53 -8.12 6.34 2.22
C ILE A 53 -8.03 4.87 2.62
N ALA A 54 -7.94 3.94 1.65
CA ALA A 54 -7.78 2.52 1.96
C ALA A 54 -6.47 2.25 2.75
N THR A 55 -5.35 2.84 2.32
CA THR A 55 -4.06 2.71 3.01
C THR A 55 -4.12 3.27 4.44
N ILE A 56 -4.73 4.43 4.65
CA ILE A 56 -4.88 5.06 5.98
C ILE A 56 -5.78 4.22 6.90
N LEU A 57 -6.91 3.72 6.39
CA LEU A 57 -7.82 2.87 7.15
C LEU A 57 -7.16 1.55 7.56
N ASN A 58 -6.35 0.95 6.68
CA ASN A 58 -5.57 -0.24 7.01
C ASN A 58 -4.49 0.05 8.06
N LEU A 59 -3.79 1.19 7.96
CA LEU A 59 -2.82 1.61 8.97
C LEU A 59 -3.49 1.83 10.34
N TYR A 60 -4.67 2.44 10.35
CA TYR A 60 -5.46 2.66 11.56
C TYR A 60 -5.91 1.34 12.20
N PHE A 61 -6.41 0.41 11.39
CA PHE A 61 -6.78 -0.93 11.86
C PHE A 61 -5.58 -1.65 12.48
N LEU A 62 -4.43 -1.62 11.81
CA LEU A 62 -3.21 -2.23 12.31
C LEU A 62 -2.70 -1.58 13.60
N PHE A 63 -2.87 -0.26 13.76
CA PHE A 63 -2.57 0.43 15.01
C PHE A 63 -3.46 -0.07 16.17
N ILE A 64 -4.76 -0.24 15.94
CA ILE A 64 -5.68 -0.79 16.97
C ILE A 64 -5.27 -2.21 17.38
N VAL A 65 -4.95 -3.07 16.40
CA VAL A 65 -4.54 -4.46 16.69
C VAL A 65 -3.22 -4.48 17.48
N LEU A 66 -2.27 -3.61 17.14
CA LEU A 66 -1.01 -3.46 17.88
C LEU A 66 -1.26 -3.05 19.34
N VAL A 67 -2.12 -2.03 19.57
CA VAL A 67 -2.45 -1.58 20.93
C VAL A 67 -3.08 -2.73 21.72
N ARG A 68 -4.01 -3.49 21.13
CA ARG A 68 -4.63 -4.64 21.79
C ARG A 68 -3.60 -5.71 22.15
N ALA A 69 -2.71 -6.05 21.23
CA ALA A 69 -1.67 -7.05 21.46
C ALA A 69 -0.72 -6.67 22.61
N ILE A 70 -0.33 -5.39 22.70
CA ILE A 70 0.52 -4.89 23.79
C ILE A 70 -0.20 -4.97 25.15
N VAL A 71 -1.49 -4.64 25.18
CA VAL A 71 -2.29 -4.64 26.42
C VAL A 71 -2.55 -6.07 26.93
N GLU A 72 -2.80 -7.03 26.02
CA GLU A 72 -3.18 -8.40 26.39
C GLU A 72 -1.97 -9.29 26.70
N GLU A 73 -0.88 -9.26 25.92
CA GLU A 73 0.16 -10.30 25.99
C GLU A 73 1.24 -10.06 27.06
N LYS A 74 1.41 -8.85 27.61
CA LYS A 74 2.49 -8.45 28.58
C LYS A 74 3.94 -8.79 28.18
N GLN A 75 4.17 -9.60 27.15
CA GLN A 75 5.44 -9.99 26.53
C GLN A 75 5.60 -9.21 25.22
N CYS A 76 6.50 -8.23 25.20
CA CYS A 76 6.56 -7.27 24.10
C CYS A 76 7.24 -7.78 22.82
N LYS A 77 8.17 -8.74 22.88
CA LYS A 77 9.20 -8.83 21.83
C LYS A 77 8.73 -9.45 20.51
N ASP A 78 8.08 -10.61 20.58
CA ASP A 78 7.65 -11.35 19.39
C ASP A 78 6.46 -10.72 18.62
N PRO A 79 5.38 -10.23 19.29
CA PRO A 79 4.26 -9.62 18.58
C PRO A 79 4.62 -8.28 17.93
N ILE A 80 5.55 -7.52 18.53
CA ILE A 80 6.00 -6.23 17.99
C ILE A 80 6.77 -6.40 16.70
N LEU A 81 7.67 -7.40 16.60
CA LEU A 81 8.47 -7.60 15.40
C LEU A 81 7.59 -7.93 14.19
N LYS A 82 6.59 -8.81 14.37
CA LYS A 82 5.61 -9.15 13.31
C LYS A 82 4.76 -7.94 12.90
N HIS A 83 4.28 -7.15 13.87
CA HIS A 83 3.53 -5.93 13.56
C HIS A 83 4.38 -4.86 12.87
N ALA A 84 5.66 -4.76 13.21
CA ALA A 84 6.60 -3.84 12.57
C ALA A 84 6.78 -4.14 11.08
N PHE A 85 6.84 -5.42 10.69
CA PHE A 85 6.86 -5.81 9.27
C PHE A 85 5.56 -5.42 8.54
N SER A 86 4.40 -5.61 9.17
CA SER A 86 3.12 -5.17 8.59
C SER A 86 3.00 -3.65 8.48
N TRP A 87 3.53 -2.90 9.45
CA TRP A 87 3.62 -1.44 9.40
C TRP A 87 4.53 -0.96 8.28
N LEU A 88 5.75 -1.52 8.20
CA LEU A 88 6.69 -1.22 7.14
C LEU A 88 6.06 -1.47 5.77
N ARG A 89 5.30 -2.57 5.64
CA ARG A 89 4.62 -2.91 4.40
C ARG A 89 3.62 -1.84 3.98
N LEU A 90 2.71 -1.44 4.87
CA LEU A 90 1.70 -0.41 4.61
C LEU A 90 2.32 0.95 4.32
N VAL A 91 3.37 1.34 5.05
CA VAL A 91 4.09 2.60 4.81
C VAL A 91 4.73 2.60 3.42
N MET A 92 5.35 1.50 3.00
CA MET A 92 5.94 1.40 1.65
C MET A 92 4.88 1.44 0.55
N ILE A 93 3.70 0.84 0.77
CA ILE A 93 2.56 0.96 -0.17
C ILE A 93 2.09 2.41 -0.25
N GLY A 94 1.94 3.10 0.88
CA GLY A 94 1.54 4.51 0.90
C GLY A 94 2.56 5.42 0.22
N ILE A 95 3.87 5.18 0.43
CA ILE A 95 4.94 5.92 -0.26
C ILE A 95 4.86 5.64 -1.77
N PHE A 96 4.65 4.40 -2.18
CA PHE A 96 4.48 4.04 -3.59
C PHE A 96 3.29 4.79 -4.22
N GLU A 97 2.12 4.77 -3.57
CA GLU A 97 0.92 5.48 -4.03
C GLU A 97 1.18 6.99 -4.15
N ALA A 98 1.89 7.59 -3.18
CA ALA A 98 2.22 9.01 -3.19
C ALA A 98 3.20 9.37 -4.32
N LEU A 99 4.25 8.57 -4.51
CA LEU A 99 5.22 8.75 -5.60
C LEU A 99 4.56 8.58 -6.97
N LEU A 100 3.64 7.62 -7.10
CA LEU A 100 2.92 7.37 -8.34
C LEU A 100 1.94 8.50 -8.65
N CYS A 101 1.23 9.01 -7.64
CA CYS A 101 0.38 10.19 -7.78
C CYS A 101 1.18 11.42 -8.20
N TYR A 102 2.32 11.68 -7.56
CA TYR A 102 3.20 12.80 -7.89
C TYR A 102 3.72 12.70 -9.34
N LYS A 103 4.14 11.51 -9.75
CA LYS A 103 4.63 11.25 -11.11
C LYS A 103 3.53 11.43 -12.16
N MET A 104 2.34 10.87 -11.93
CA MET A 104 1.21 11.03 -12.85
C MET A 104 0.75 12.49 -12.97
N ASN A 105 0.76 13.24 -11.86
CA ASN A 105 0.44 14.67 -11.90
C ASN A 105 1.48 15.45 -12.74
N GLY A 106 2.78 15.22 -12.50
CA GLY A 106 3.84 15.92 -13.23
C GLY A 106 3.91 15.58 -14.73
N ASP A 107 3.72 14.31 -15.09
CA ASP A 107 3.82 13.87 -16.50
C ASP A 107 2.58 14.27 -17.33
N LEU A 108 1.37 14.27 -16.71
CA LEU A 108 0.10 14.42 -17.45
C LEU A 108 -0.56 15.80 -17.31
N GLU A 109 -0.33 16.55 -16.24
CA GLU A 109 -0.92 17.90 -16.07
C GLU A 109 0.05 19.03 -16.42
N ASP A 110 1.33 18.92 -16.02
CA ASP A 110 2.27 20.04 -16.15
C ASP A 110 3.10 20.02 -17.44
N GLY A 111 3.05 18.95 -18.25
CA GLY A 111 3.75 18.85 -19.54
C GLY A 111 5.27 19.03 -19.46
N GLN A 112 5.84 19.07 -18.26
CA GLN A 112 7.26 19.27 -18.03
C GLN A 112 7.96 17.92 -18.06
N VAL A 113 8.69 17.69 -19.16
CA VAL A 113 9.60 16.56 -19.44
C VAL A 113 10.78 16.48 -18.43
N ALA A 114 10.71 17.13 -17.26
CA ALA A 114 11.87 17.51 -16.46
C ALA A 114 11.80 17.18 -14.96
N VAL A 115 10.97 16.21 -14.53
CA VAL A 115 11.32 15.44 -13.33
C VAL A 115 11.56 13.99 -13.74
N GLN A 116 12.82 13.78 -14.13
CA GLN A 116 13.49 12.54 -14.50
C GLN A 116 13.59 11.58 -13.29
N SER A 117 12.54 11.47 -12.48
CA SER A 117 12.37 10.32 -11.60
C SER A 117 12.13 9.14 -12.52
N SER A 118 13.22 8.43 -12.83
CA SER A 118 13.16 7.17 -13.58
C SER A 118 12.10 6.28 -12.94
N TYR A 119 11.33 5.55 -13.74
CA TYR A 119 10.35 4.59 -13.23
C TYR A 119 10.96 3.71 -12.11
N GLY A 120 12.26 3.43 -12.15
CA GLY A 120 12.99 2.76 -11.07
C GLY A 120 12.83 3.37 -9.67
N ILE A 121 12.78 4.70 -9.52
CA ILE A 121 12.59 5.38 -8.23
C ILE A 121 11.14 5.28 -7.76
N VAL A 122 10.16 5.38 -8.68
CA VAL A 122 8.75 5.20 -8.32
C VAL A 122 8.50 3.77 -7.85
N PHE A 123 9.13 2.78 -8.48
CA PHE A 123 9.00 1.36 -8.11
C PHE A 123 9.92 0.93 -6.94
N MET A 124 10.86 1.76 -6.48
CA MET A 124 11.77 1.45 -5.36
C MET A 124 11.06 0.87 -4.11
N PRO A 125 9.95 1.45 -3.62
CA PRO A 125 9.26 0.91 -2.45
C PRO A 125 8.76 -0.52 -2.68
N ILE A 126 8.35 -0.86 -3.91
CA ILE A 126 7.92 -2.23 -4.26
C ILE A 126 9.11 -3.20 -4.25
N TRP A 127 10.27 -2.78 -4.76
CA TRP A 127 11.48 -3.60 -4.69
C TRP A 127 11.90 -3.88 -3.25
N VAL A 128 11.83 -2.86 -2.38
CA VAL A 128 12.09 -3.00 -0.94
C VAL A 128 11.07 -3.94 -0.28
N LEU A 129 9.79 -3.82 -0.63
CA LEU A 129 8.74 -4.74 -0.16
C LEU A 129 9.02 -6.18 -0.58
N MET A 130 9.43 -6.40 -1.83
CA MET A 130 9.75 -7.74 -2.34
C MET A 130 10.93 -8.35 -1.56
N ALA A 131 11.97 -7.56 -1.30
CA ALA A 131 13.11 -7.98 -0.49
C ALA A 131 12.69 -8.30 0.96
N ALA A 132 11.84 -7.47 1.57
CA ALA A 132 11.32 -7.69 2.92
C ALA A 132 10.47 -8.98 3.02
N LEU A 133 9.61 -9.25 2.02
CA LEU A 133 8.84 -10.49 1.93
C LEU A 133 9.73 -11.72 1.76
N CYS A 134 10.79 -11.61 0.96
CA CYS A 134 11.77 -12.68 0.79
C CYS A 134 12.47 -12.99 2.13
N PHE A 135 12.92 -11.97 2.84
CA PHE A 135 13.51 -12.12 4.17
C PHE A 135 12.55 -12.75 5.18
N GLN A 136 11.29 -12.32 5.18
CA GLN A 136 10.24 -12.89 6.03
C GLN A 136 9.97 -14.36 5.70
N ALA A 137 9.97 -14.72 4.41
CA ALA A 137 9.78 -16.11 3.98
C ALA A 137 10.93 -17.01 4.44
N PHE A 138 12.19 -16.54 4.36
CA PHE A 138 13.35 -17.27 4.91
C PHE A 138 13.28 -17.45 6.43
N LEU A 139 12.76 -16.46 7.16
CA LEU A 139 12.65 -16.53 8.62
C LEU A 139 11.53 -17.48 9.09
N LEU A 140 10.57 -17.81 8.22
CA LEU A 140 9.42 -18.68 8.49
C LEU A 140 9.66 -20.15 8.11
N LEU A 141 10.79 -20.46 7.45
CA LEU A 141 11.17 -21.77 6.90
C LEU A 141 12.16 -22.48 7.83
#